data_AF-A0A963IQ24-F1
#
_entry.id   AF-A0A963IQ24-F1
#
_cell.length_a   1.000
_cell.length_b   1.000
_cell.length_c   1.000
_cell.angle_alpha   90.00
_cell.angle_beta   90.00
_cell.angle_gamma   90.00
#
_symmetry.space_group_name_H-M   'P 1'
#
loop_
_entity.id
_entity.type
_entity.pdbx_description
1 polymer ?
#
loop_
_entity_poly.entity_id
_entity_poly.type
_entity_poly.pdbx_seq_one_letter_code
_entity_poly.pdbx_strand_id
1 'polypeptide(L)'
;MLNAVVDISHHNKISSFAKASQAGVLGVIQKATQGASFKDPTFSTNRKRVTDAGLLFGAYHFGTAGDASAQADFFLAIAGNTDLLVLDFEGNPQGHDMSLLEAEQFVHHIFTVTGRYPGLY
;
A
#
# COMPACT_ATOMS: atom_id res chain seq x y z
N MET A 1 8.15 3.24 -22.61
CA MET A 1 8.11 3.55 -21.17
C MET A 1 8.41 2.27 -20.41
N LEU A 2 9.44 2.25 -19.57
CA LEU A 2 9.73 1.13 -18.68
C LEU A 2 8.92 1.37 -17.39
N ASN A 3 7.99 0.47 -17.05
CA ASN A 3 7.33 0.52 -15.76
C ASN A 3 8.29 -0.06 -14.71
N ALA A 4 9.23 0.77 -14.27
CA ALA A 4 10.27 0.38 -13.32
C ALA A 4 9.68 -0.03 -11.97
N VAL A 5 8.54 0.54 -11.58
CA VAL A 5 7.77 0.14 -10.41
C VAL A 5 6.32 0.01 -10.82
N VAL A 6 5.63 -1.00 -10.31
CA VAL A 6 4.21 -1.25 -10.57
C VAL A 6 3.45 -1.32 -9.25
N ASP A 7 2.22 -0.84 -9.23
CA ASP A 7 1.29 -1.07 -8.13
C ASP A 7 0.27 -2.17 -8.47
N ILE A 8 -0.18 -2.91 -7.46
CA ILE A 8 -1.14 -4.01 -7.62
C ILE A 8 -2.04 -4.15 -6.39
N SER A 9 -3.18 -4.82 -6.57
CA SER A 9 -4.12 -5.22 -5.52
C SER A 9 -4.65 -6.64 -5.78
N HIS A 10 -5.60 -7.09 -4.96
CA HIS A 10 -6.36 -8.33 -5.21
C HIS A 10 -7.11 -8.36 -6.56
N HIS A 11 -7.28 -7.21 -7.24
CA HIS A 11 -7.85 -7.19 -8.60
C HIS A 11 -6.89 -7.73 -9.66
N ASN A 12 -5.58 -7.77 -9.39
CA ASN A 12 -4.58 -8.19 -10.36
C ASN A 12 -4.26 -9.69 -10.24
N LYS A 13 -4.56 -10.46 -11.30
CA LYS A 13 -4.12 -11.86 -11.41
C LYS A 13 -2.67 -11.91 -11.89
N ILE A 14 -1.73 -12.05 -10.95
CA ILE A 14 -0.30 -12.13 -11.27
C ILE A 14 0.15 -13.57 -11.46
N SER A 15 0.55 -13.92 -12.68
CA SER A 15 1.05 -15.25 -13.03
C SER A 15 2.49 -15.49 -12.60
N SER A 16 3.38 -14.50 -12.68
CA SER A 16 4.78 -14.64 -12.26
C SER A 16 5.48 -13.30 -12.00
N PHE A 17 5.96 -13.09 -10.76
CA PHE A 17 6.84 -11.97 -10.42
C PHE A 17 8.28 -12.17 -10.94
N ALA A 18 8.73 -13.41 -11.12
CA ALA A 18 10.02 -13.70 -11.74
C ALA A 18 10.08 -13.21 -13.19
N LYS A 19 8.99 -13.39 -13.96
CA LYS A 19 8.89 -12.83 -15.31
C LYS A 19 8.86 -11.30 -15.31
N ALA A 20 8.21 -10.69 -14.31
CA ALA A 20 8.21 -9.22 -14.16
C ALA A 20 9.63 -8.68 -13.90
N SER A 21 10.38 -9.33 -13.00
CA SER A 21 11.79 -9.03 -12.74
C SER A 21 12.66 -9.17 -14.01
N GLN A 22 12.52 -10.27 -14.75
CA GLN A 22 13.21 -10.48 -16.04
C GLN A 22 12.84 -9.45 -17.11
N ALA A 23 11.63 -8.87 -17.04
CA ALA A 23 11.18 -7.81 -17.92
C ALA A 23 11.66 -6.40 -17.49
N GLY A 24 12.42 -6.29 -16.40
CA GLY A 24 13.02 -5.04 -15.93
C GLY A 24 12.19 -4.27 -14.90
N VAL A 25 11.15 -4.88 -14.31
CA VAL A 25 10.49 -4.31 -13.13
C VAL A 25 11.45 -4.37 -11.95
N LEU A 26 11.54 -3.29 -11.17
CA LEU A 26 12.42 -3.15 -10.01
C LEU A 26 11.68 -3.37 -8.69
N GLY A 27 10.39 -3.04 -8.64
CA GLY A 27 9.62 -3.13 -7.41
C GLY A 27 8.11 -3.16 -7.61
N VAL A 28 7.42 -3.56 -6.56
CA VAL A 28 5.96 -3.70 -6.50
C VAL A 28 5.42 -2.98 -5.26
N ILE A 29 4.38 -2.16 -5.44
CA ILE A 29 3.68 -1.48 -4.34
C ILE A 29 2.27 -2.11 -4.25
N GLN A 30 2.05 -2.94 -3.23
CA GLN A 30 0.85 -3.77 -3.13
C GLN A 30 -0.16 -3.15 -2.16
N LYS A 31 -1.44 -3.15 -2.53
CA LYS A 31 -2.54 -2.78 -1.61
C LYS A 31 -2.50 -3.64 -0.36
N ALA A 32 -2.38 -3.00 0.79
CA ALA A 32 -2.42 -3.67 2.09
C ALA A 32 -3.81 -3.60 2.71
N THR A 33 -4.37 -2.40 2.75
CA THR A 33 -5.58 -2.10 3.51
C THR A 33 -6.45 -1.06 2.82
N GLN A 34 -7.73 -1.02 3.18
CA GLN A 34 -8.67 0.03 2.81
C GLN A 34 -9.55 0.32 4.03
N GLY A 35 -9.66 1.59 4.41
CA GLY A 35 -10.36 1.94 5.64
C GLY A 35 -9.76 1.24 6.87
N ALA A 36 -10.51 1.19 7.97
CA ALA A 36 -10.01 0.64 9.23
C ALA A 36 -10.21 -0.89 9.38
N SER A 37 -10.65 -1.59 8.33
CA SER A 37 -11.08 -3.00 8.48
C SER A 37 -10.79 -3.92 7.30
N PHE A 38 -10.69 -3.42 6.07
CA PHE A 38 -10.44 -4.28 4.92
C PHE A 38 -8.95 -4.55 4.74
N LYS A 39 -8.55 -5.81 4.89
CA LYS A 39 -7.22 -6.32 4.53
C LYS A 39 -7.26 -6.93 3.13
N ASP A 40 -6.34 -6.53 2.26
CA ASP A 40 -6.22 -7.16 0.95
C ASP A 40 -5.83 -8.64 1.10
N PRO A 41 -6.65 -9.58 0.58
CA PRO A 41 -6.44 -11.01 0.79
C PRO A 41 -5.18 -11.55 0.10
N THR A 42 -4.64 -10.82 -0.88
CA THR A 42 -3.45 -11.22 -1.63
C THR A 42 -2.16 -10.68 -1.03
N PHE A 43 -2.24 -9.75 -0.07
CA PHE A 43 -1.09 -8.99 0.45
C PHE A 43 0.07 -9.87 0.93
N SER A 44 -0.19 -10.80 1.85
CA SER A 44 0.85 -11.66 2.45
C SER A 44 1.48 -12.59 1.40
N THR A 45 0.63 -13.21 0.57
CA THR A 45 1.06 -14.12 -0.50
C THR A 45 1.90 -13.37 -1.54
N ASN A 46 1.47 -12.19 -1.97
CA ASN A 46 2.22 -11.40 -2.95
C ASN A 46 3.49 -10.81 -2.36
N ARG A 47 3.51 -10.36 -1.09
CA ARG A 47 4.75 -9.96 -0.42
C ARG A 47 5.81 -11.03 -0.56
N LYS A 48 5.50 -12.26 -0.16
CA LYS A 48 6.44 -13.37 -0.27
C LYS A 48 6.87 -13.62 -1.71
N ARG A 49 5.94 -13.64 -2.66
CA ARG A 49 6.26 -13.93 -4.07
C ARG A 49 7.08 -12.81 -4.73
N VAL A 50 6.89 -11.56 -4.34
CA VAL A 50 7.68 -10.39 -4.79
C VAL A 50 9.09 -10.47 -4.23
N THR A 51 9.23 -10.69 -2.92
CA THR A 51 10.55 -10.79 -2.27
C THR A 51 11.33 -12.00 -2.78
N ASP A 52 10.68 -13.15 -2.97
CA ASP A 52 11.30 -14.36 -3.53
C ASP A 52 11.77 -14.15 -4.99
N ALA A 53 11.18 -13.19 -5.71
CA ALA A 53 11.58 -12.82 -7.07
C ALA A 53 12.69 -11.74 -7.13
N GLY A 54 13.22 -11.31 -5.97
CA GLY A 54 14.27 -10.31 -5.87
C GLY A 54 13.82 -8.88 -6.17
N LEU A 55 12.51 -8.62 -6.13
CA LEU A 55 11.93 -7.29 -6.36
C LEU A 55 11.79 -6.52 -5.03
N LEU A 56 11.89 -5.19 -5.09
CA LEU A 56 11.56 -4.31 -3.96
C LEU A 56 10.06 -4.39 -3.65
N PHE A 57 9.69 -4.26 -2.38
CA PHE A 57 8.31 -4.35 -1.93
C PHE A 57 7.89 -3.08 -1.16
N GLY A 58 6.79 -2.48 -1.57
CA GLY A 58 6.08 -1.42 -0.87
C GLY A 58 4.64 -1.81 -0.58
N ALA A 59 4.02 -1.10 0.34
CA ALA A 59 2.63 -1.27 0.71
C ALA A 59 1.89 0.06 0.59
N TYR A 60 0.63 0.01 0.15
CA TYR A 60 -0.24 1.18 0.16
C TYR A 60 -1.54 0.94 0.91
N HIS A 61 -2.09 2.02 1.46
CA HIS A 61 -3.40 2.08 2.10
C HIS A 61 -4.35 2.94 1.26
N PHE A 62 -5.50 2.39 0.88
CA PHE A 62 -6.55 3.17 0.22
C PHE A 62 -7.37 3.92 1.29
N GLY A 63 -7.25 5.24 1.30
CA GLY A 63 -7.92 6.09 2.28
C GLY A 63 -9.44 6.14 2.07
N THR A 64 -10.21 6.02 3.15
CA THR A 64 -11.65 6.28 3.15
C THR A 64 -12.01 7.32 4.21
N ALA A 65 -13.18 7.94 4.13
CA ALA A 65 -13.69 8.77 5.24
C ALA A 65 -13.70 8.00 6.57
N GLY A 66 -13.45 8.69 7.68
CA GLY A 66 -13.49 8.12 9.03
C GLY A 66 -12.21 8.36 9.82
N ASP A 67 -12.02 7.59 10.89
CA ASP A 67 -10.90 7.76 11.82
C ASP A 67 -9.55 7.49 11.13
N ALA A 68 -8.81 8.56 10.87
CA ALA A 68 -7.51 8.52 10.22
C ALA A 68 -6.43 7.79 11.04
N SER A 69 -6.48 7.90 12.37
CA SER A 69 -5.51 7.23 13.25
C SER A 69 -5.78 5.72 13.27
N ALA A 70 -7.05 5.32 13.36
CA ALA A 70 -7.43 3.91 13.28
C ALA A 70 -7.06 3.29 11.92
N GLN A 71 -7.22 4.03 10.82
CA GLN A 71 -6.77 3.62 9.50
C GLN A 71 -5.24 3.44 9.43
N ALA A 72 -4.48 4.38 10.00
CA ALA A 72 -3.02 4.31 10.02
C ALA A 72 -2.51 3.15 10.89
N ASP A 73 -3.09 2.94 12.08
CA ASP A 73 -2.77 1.81 12.95
C ASP A 73 -3.05 0.48 12.28
N PHE A 74 -4.22 0.36 11.63
CA PHE A 74 -4.59 -0.84 10.90
C PHE A 74 -3.63 -1.08 9.73
N PHE A 75 -3.28 -0.04 8.97
CA PHE A 75 -2.31 -0.13 7.88
C PHE A 75 -0.94 -0.60 8.38
N LEU A 76 -0.41 0.01 9.44
CA LEU A 76 0.89 -0.35 10.02
C LEU A 76 0.88 -1.79 10.55
N ALA A 77 -0.20 -2.23 11.19
CA ALA A 77 -0.34 -3.60 11.69
C ALA A 77 -0.31 -4.63 10.55
N ILE A 78 -0.91 -4.32 9.40
CA ILE A 78 -0.90 -5.22 8.24
C ILE A 78 0.41 -5.12 7.45
N ALA A 79 0.93 -3.92 7.24
CA ALA A 79 2.17 -3.69 6.51
C ALA A 79 3.39 -4.20 7.28
N GLY A 80 3.40 -4.18 8.61
CA GLY A 80 4.55 -4.59 9.40
C GLY A 80 5.83 -3.87 8.95
N ASN A 81 6.96 -4.57 8.99
CA ASN A 81 8.25 -4.00 8.56
C ASN A 81 8.36 -3.93 7.03
N THR A 82 7.83 -2.85 6.44
CA THR A 82 7.90 -2.56 4.99
C THR A 82 8.60 -1.22 4.76
N ASP A 83 9.57 -1.19 3.85
CA ASP A 83 10.45 -0.01 3.66
C ASP A 83 9.74 1.21 3.03
N LEU A 84 8.73 0.95 2.20
CA LEU A 84 7.92 1.97 1.53
C LEU A 84 6.45 1.81 1.92
N LEU A 85 5.95 2.78 2.66
CA LEU A 85 4.54 2.95 3.03
C LEU A 85 3.97 4.10 2.19
N VAL A 86 2.75 3.94 1.69
CA VAL A 86 2.08 4.94 0.85
C VAL A 86 0.63 5.12 1.27
N LEU A 87 0.18 6.36 1.38
CA LEU A 87 -1.25 6.70 1.41
C LEU A 87 -1.71 6.88 -0.04
N ASP A 88 -2.72 6.13 -0.44
CA ASP A 88 -3.46 6.32 -1.68
C ASP A 88 -4.68 7.21 -1.38
N PHE A 89 -4.56 8.49 -1.77
CA PHE A 89 -5.50 9.56 -1.47
C PHE A 89 -6.28 9.94 -2.73
N GLU A 90 -7.25 9.11 -3.09
CA GLU A 90 -8.13 9.33 -4.22
C GLU A 90 -9.62 9.19 -3.85
N GLY A 91 -10.50 9.49 -4.80
CA GLY A 91 -11.94 9.38 -4.61
C GLY A 91 -12.36 7.93 -4.35
N ASN A 92 -13.26 7.72 -3.39
CA ASN A 92 -13.76 6.42 -3.00
C ASN A 92 -15.08 6.11 -3.74
N PRO A 93 -15.07 5.25 -4.78
CA PRO A 93 -16.29 4.92 -5.52
C PRO A 93 -17.32 4.12 -4.70
N GLN A 94 -16.96 3.66 -3.50
CA GLN A 94 -17.76 2.78 -2.65
C GLN A 94 -18.27 3.48 -1.39
N GLY A 95 -18.02 4.79 -1.22
CA GLY A 95 -18.41 5.51 -0.02
C GLY A 95 -17.96 6.96 -0.03
N HIS A 96 -17.76 7.52 1.16
CA HIS A 96 -17.21 8.86 1.30
C HIS A 96 -15.69 8.87 1.18
N ASP A 97 -15.18 9.93 0.58
CA ASP A 97 -13.76 10.18 0.38
C ASP A 97 -13.09 10.52 1.72
N MET A 98 -11.82 10.15 1.84
CA MET A 98 -10.98 10.74 2.88
C MET A 98 -10.88 12.25 2.61
N SER A 99 -11.10 13.06 3.63
CA SER A 99 -10.88 14.50 3.57
C SER A 99 -9.39 14.83 3.65
N LEU A 100 -8.99 16.01 3.20
CA LEU A 100 -7.60 16.48 3.32
C LEU A 100 -7.12 16.49 4.79
N LEU A 101 -8.01 16.86 5.72
CA LEU A 101 -7.69 16.86 7.16
C LEU A 101 -7.44 15.45 7.69
N GLU A 102 -8.25 14.47 7.28
CA GLU A 102 -8.04 13.06 7.64
C GLU A 102 -6.75 12.52 7.02
N ALA A 103 -6.44 12.88 5.77
CA ALA A 103 -5.19 12.50 5.11
C ALA A 103 -3.95 13.08 5.83
N GLU A 104 -4.00 14.36 6.22
CA GLU A 104 -2.94 15.00 7.02
C GLU A 104 -2.74 14.27 8.36
N GLN A 105 -3.83 13.96 9.06
CA GLN A 105 -3.78 13.19 10.32
C GLN A 105 -3.17 11.80 10.12
N PHE A 106 -3.57 11.08 9.08
CA PHE A 106 -3.01 9.77 8.75
C PHE A 106 -1.50 9.85 8.52
N VAL A 107 -1.06 10.79 7.68
CA VAL A 107 0.35 10.98 7.32
C VAL A 107 1.20 11.34 8.53
N HIS A 108 0.70 12.21 9.42
CA HIS A 108 1.38 12.54 10.69
C HIS A 108 1.43 11.36 11.67
N HIS A 109 0.38 10.53 11.71
CA HIS A 109 0.37 9.35 12.56
C HIS A 109 1.44 8.33 12.11
N ILE A 110 1.53 8.06 10.80
CA ILE A 110 2.59 7.21 10.24
C ILE A 110 3.97 7.77 10.58
N PHE A 111 4.19 9.09 10.45
CA PHE A 111 5.46 9.72 10.82
C PHE A 111 5.78 9.56 12.31
N THR A 112 4.78 9.74 13.18
CA THR A 112 4.94 9.61 14.64
C THR A 112 5.38 8.21 15.04
N VAL A 113 4.84 7.17 14.39
CA VAL A 113 5.16 5.77 14.70
C VAL A 113 6.48 5.31 14.06
N THR A 114 6.76 5.76 12.84
CA THR A 114 7.86 5.20 12.02
C THR A 114 9.08 6.12 11.87
N GLY A 115 8.95 7.40 12.23
CA GLY A 115 9.95 8.44 11.98
C GLY A 115 10.09 8.85 10.51
N ARG A 116 9.20 8.38 9.63
CA ARG A 116 9.22 8.67 8.19
C ARG A 116 7.82 9.00 7.68
N TYR A 117 7.71 10.01 6.83
CA TYR A 117 6.46 10.25 6.12
C TYR A 117 6.22 9.14 5.09
N PRO A 118 4.98 8.65 4.94
CA PRO A 118 4.62 7.80 3.82
C PRO A 118 4.72 8.59 2.50
N GLY A 119 4.83 7.87 1.39
CA GLY A 119 4.51 8.45 0.08
C GLY A 119 3.03 8.83 0.01
N LEU A 120 2.70 9.70 -0.94
CA LEU A 120 1.32 10.05 -1.27
C LEU A 120 1.11 9.73 -2.76
N TYR A 121 0.05 8.98 -3.06
CA TYR A 121 -0.50 8.87 -4.41
C TYR A 121 -1.68 9.81 -4.55
#